data_AF-A0A959YRF3-F1
#
_entry.id   AF-A0A959YRF3-F1
#
_cell.length_a   1.000
_cell.length_b   1.000
_cell.length_c   1.000
_cell.angle_alpha   90.00
_cell.angle_beta   90.00
_cell.angle_gamma   90.00
#
_symmetry.space_group_name_H-M   'P 1'
#
loop_
_entity.id
_entity.type
_entity.pdbx_description
1 polymer ?
#
loop_
_entity_poly.entity_id
_entity_poly.type
_entity_poly.pdbx_seq_one_letter_code
_entity_poly.pdbx_strand_id
1 'polypeptide(L)' 'QGLSVAVGMALSAKMDHAPWYVFSIHGDGELQEGSIWEAAMSAAHHKLDNLIAVVDRNGVQIDGS' A
#
# COMPACT_ATOMS: atom_id res chain seq x y z
N GLN A 1 3.27 7.75 1.41
CA GLN A 1 1.88 8.07 1.89
C GLN A 1 0.73 7.30 1.20
N GLY A 2 0.80 6.94 -0.08
CA GLY A 2 -0.33 6.29 -0.80
C GLY A 2 -0.80 4.96 -0.19
N LEU A 3 0.11 4.16 0.37
CA LEU A 3 -0.21 2.85 0.94
C LEU A 3 -1.06 2.96 2.21
N SER A 4 -0.81 3.95 3.07
CA SER A 4 -1.55 4.16 4.31
C SER A 4 -3.04 4.45 4.04
N VAL A 5 -3.33 5.21 2.98
CA VAL A 5 -4.70 5.50 2.55
C VAL A 5 -5.36 4.23 2.00
N ALA A 6 -4.64 3.46 1.18
CA ALA A 6 -5.13 2.20 0.63
C ALA A 6 -5.46 1.17 1.73
N VAL A 7 -4.66 1.12 2.81
CA VAL A 7 -4.95 0.32 4.01
C VAL A 7 -6.27 0.74 4.66
N GLY A 8 -6.51 2.03 4.83
CA GLY A 8 -7.79 2.53 5.38
C GLY A 8 -8.98 2.16 4.50
N MET A 9 -8.85 2.30 3.18
CA MET A 9 -9.89 1.91 2.21
C MET A 9 -10.17 0.41 2.25
N ALA A 10 -9.13 -0.42 2.28
CA ALA A 10 -9.28 -1.88 2.32
C ALA A 10 -9.89 -2.35 3.65
N LEU A 11 -9.53 -1.72 4.76
CA LEU A 11 -10.14 -1.97 6.06
C LEU A 11 -11.63 -1.64 6.07
N SER A 12 -12.01 -0.47 5.54
CA SER A 12 -13.43 -0.09 5.39
C SER A 12 -14.19 -1.09 4.52
N ALA A 13 -13.66 -1.43 3.35
CA ALA A 13 -14.27 -2.41 2.46
C ALA A 13 -14.46 -3.78 3.13
N LYS A 14 -13.50 -4.21 3.96
CA LYS A 14 -13.59 -5.46 4.72
C LYS A 14 -14.67 -5.40 5.80
N MET A 15 -14.78 -4.27 6.51
CA MET A 15 -15.84 -4.04 7.51
C MET A 15 -17.24 -4.04 6.88
N ASP A 16 -17.37 -3.52 5.67
CA ASP A 16 -18.63 -3.45 4.93
C ASP A 16 -18.95 -4.74 4.16
N HIS A 17 -18.13 -5.79 4.27
CA HIS A 17 -18.23 -7.02 3.46
C HIS A 17 -18.30 -6.73 1.95
N ALA A 18 -17.62 -5.68 1.53
CA ALA A 18 -17.65 -5.25 0.14
C ALA A 18 -16.89 -6.25 -0.76
N PRO A 19 -17.39 -6.53 -1.98
CA PRO A 19 -16.82 -7.53 -2.87
C PRO A 19 -15.62 -7.03 -3.69
N TRP A 20 -15.14 -5.80 -3.45
CA TRP A 20 -14.10 -5.18 -4.26
C TRP A 20 -12.72 -5.18 -3.59
N TYR A 21 -11.70 -5.12 -4.44
CA TYR A 21 -10.31 -5.00 -4.06
C TYR A 21 -9.85 -3.54 -4.12
N VAL A 22 -8.89 -3.20 -3.27
CA VAL A 22 -8.18 -1.92 -3.30
C VAL A 22 -6.80 -2.16 -3.91
N PHE A 23 -6.45 -1.36 -4.91
CA PHE A 23 -5.15 -1.41 -5.56
C PHE A 23 -4.37 -0.13 -5.25
N SER A 24 -3.08 -0.27 -4.97
CA SER A 24 -2.15 0.84 -4.83
C SER A 24 -0.88 0.59 -5.63
N ILE A 25 -0.32 1.65 -6.22
CA ILE A 25 0.91 1.59 -7.01
C ILE A 25 1.93 2.51 -6.34
N HIS A 26 3.15 2.00 -6.17
CA HIS A 26 4.25 2.66 -5.48
C HIS A 26 5.50 2.62 -6.34
N GLY A 27 6.24 3.73 -6.42
CA GLY A 27 7.61 3.69 -6.91
C GLY A 27 8.54 3.01 -5.89
N ASP A 28 9.63 2.44 -6.36
CA ASP A 28 10.67 1.86 -5.49
C ASP A 28 11.32 2.89 -4.54
N GLY A 29 11.42 4.16 -4.94
CA GLY A 29 11.83 5.26 -4.08
C GLY A 29 10.91 5.49 -2.88
N GLU A 30 9.58 5.33 -3.04
CA GLU A 30 8.62 5.50 -1.94
C GLU A 30 8.85 4.48 -0.82
N LEU A 31 9.37 3.29 -1.14
CA LEU A 31 9.67 2.24 -0.16
C LEU A 31 10.72 2.65 0.87
N GLN A 32 11.46 3.74 0.63
CA GLN A 32 12.43 4.30 1.57
C GLN A 32 11.74 5.08 2.70
N GLU A 33 10.48 5.49 2.52
CA GLU A 33 9.71 6.15 3.56
C GLU A 33 9.28 5.14 4.64
N GLY A 34 9.54 5.45 5.91
CA GLY A 34 9.08 4.63 7.04
C GLY A 34 7.56 4.41 7.07
N SER A 35 6.80 5.39 6.56
CA SER A 35 5.33 5.32 6.50
C SER A 35 4.81 4.15 5.65
N ILE A 36 5.55 3.70 4.64
CA ILE A 36 5.22 2.52 3.83
C ILE A 36 5.29 1.26 4.69
N TRP A 37 6.33 1.13 5.51
CA TRP A 37 6.53 -0.04 6.35
C TRP A 37 5.51 -0.12 7.48
N GLU A 38 5.17 1.03 8.08
CA GLU A 38 4.07 1.14 9.04
C GLU A 38 2.73 0.71 8.42
N ALA A 39 2.44 1.18 7.20
CA ALA A 39 1.22 0.78 6.49
C ALA A 39 1.21 -0.71 6.14
N ALA A 40 2.33 -1.28 5.67
CA ALA A 40 2.45 -2.70 5.36
C ALA A 40 2.27 -3.58 6.62
N MET A 41 2.86 -3.18 7.75
CA MET A 41 2.65 -3.85 9.04
C MET A 41 1.17 -3.81 9.47
N SER A 42 0.51 -2.66 9.31
CA SER A 42 -0.92 -2.50 9.60
C SER A 42 -1.80 -3.39 8.71
N ALA A 43 -1.52 -3.44 7.40
CA ALA A 43 -2.22 -4.31 6.45
C ALA A 43 -2.17 -5.79 6.86
N ALA A 44 -0.98 -6.26 7.27
CA ALA A 44 -0.79 -7.63 7.76
C ALA A 44 -1.52 -7.87 9.09
N HIS A 45 -1.44 -6.93 10.04
CA HIS A 45 -2.12 -7.02 11.33
C HIS A 45 -3.64 -7.17 11.18
N HIS A 46 -4.24 -6.38 10.28
CA HIS A 46 -5.67 -6.44 9.97
C HIS A 46 -6.05 -7.52 8.94
N LYS A 47 -5.08 -8.31 8.46
CA LYS A 47 -5.27 -9.38 7.47
C LYS A 47 -6.01 -8.88 6.23
N LEU A 48 -5.59 -7.76 5.65
CA LEU A 48 -6.26 -7.13 4.50
C LEU A 48 -5.95 -7.88 3.20
N ASP A 49 -6.62 -9.02 3.00
CA ASP A 49 -6.56 -9.87 1.80
C ASP A 49 -7.22 -9.24 0.56
N ASN A 50 -7.93 -8.14 0.75
CA ASN A 50 -8.53 -7.33 -0.30
C ASN A 50 -7.67 -6.13 -0.75
N LEU A 51 -6.43 -5.98 -0.24
CA LEU A 51 -5.47 -4.95 -0.63
C LEU A 51 -4.36 -5.54 -1.50
N ILE A 52 -4.12 -4.96 -2.68
CA ILE A 52 -3.06 -5.34 -3.60
C ILE A 52 -2.15 -4.13 -3.85
N ALA A 53 -0.94 -4.17 -3.31
CA ALA A 53 0.09 -3.17 -3.55
C ALA A 53 1.04 -3.63 -4.65
N VAL A 54 1.27 -2.78 -5.65
CA VAL A 54 2.20 -3.01 -6.76
C VAL A 54 3.37 -2.06 -6.63
N VAL A 55 4.59 -2.59 -6.74
CA VAL A 55 5.81 -1.78 -6.75
C VAL A 55 6.33 -1.69 -8.18
N ASP A 56 6.42 -0.47 -8.70
CA ASP A 56 7.19 -0.17 -9.89
C ASP A 56 8.67 -0.04 -9.51
N ARG A 57 9.40 -1.12 -9.76
CA ARG A 57 10.84 -1.22 -9.51
C ARG A 57 11.63 -0.93 -10.78
N ASN A 58 11.60 0.32 -11.19
CA ASN A 58 12.30 0.79 -12.39
C ASN A 58 13.70 1.37 -12.11
N GLY A 59 14.08 1.56 -10.84
CA GLY A 59 15.40 2.04 -10.43
C GLY A 59 15.63 3.53 -10.63
N VAL A 60 14.59 4.32 -10.90
CA VAL A 60 14.71 5.75 -11.20
C VAL A 60 14.08 6.58 -10.09
N GLN A 61 14.87 7.51 -9.53
CA GLN A 61 14.43 8.48 -8.53
C GLN A 61 14.81 9.91 -8.96
N ILE A 62 14.26 10.92 -8.29
CA ILE A 62 14.44 12.34 -8.64
C ILE A 62 15.92 12.74 -8.67
N ASP A 63 16.73 12.25 -7.72
CA ASP A 63 18.15 12.57 -7.62
C ASP A 63 19.05 11.70 -8.52
N GLY A 64 18.46 10.86 -9.38
CA GLY A 64 19.16 9.90 -10.23
C GLY A 64 19.46 8.57 -9.53
N SER A 65 20.02 7.64 -10.29
CA SER A 65 20.35 6.26 -9.87
C SER A 65 21.37 6.20 -8.74
#